data_AF-A0A9P4GW29-F1
#
_entry.id   AF-A0A9P4GW29-F1
#
_cell.length_a   1.000
_cell.length_b   1.000
_cell.length_c   1.000
_cell.angle_alpha   90.00
_cell.angle_beta   90.00
_cell.angle_gamma   90.00
#
_symmetry.space_group_name_H-M   'P 1'
#
loop_
_entity.id
_entity.type
_entity.pdbx_description
1 polymer ?
#
loop_
_entity_poly.entity_id
_entity_poly.type
_entity_poly.pdbx_seq_one_letter_code
_entity_poly.pdbx_strand_id
1 'polypeptide(L)'
;MRSEIFDIVGCDQRIGFWRSDVSQHGDIVQIVTRALSGDLVEYPLPEQKSERGGGGLFCSSRNYIQILQDLILPEPKILSKDSLDILFASQFEDPSPALDQLRASTPMFSAMTGPLTASLPPSGTNHALGGILVMENSELGETRGTMAWGGAYSPL
;
A
#
# COMPACT_ATOMS: atom_id res chain seq x y z
N MET A 1 14.88 7.71 2.25
CA MET A 1 13.93 7.46 1.13
C MET A 1 14.59 7.69 -0.23
N ARG A 2 15.12 8.88 -0.53
CA ARG A 2 15.76 9.14 -1.84
C ARG A 2 16.93 8.21 -2.16
N SER A 3 18.02 8.29 -1.38
CA SER A 3 19.22 7.47 -1.58
C SER A 3 18.99 5.98 -1.36
N GLU A 4 18.19 5.63 -0.35
CA GLU A 4 18.05 4.24 0.13
C GLU A 4 17.00 3.40 -0.61
N ILE A 5 16.12 4.03 -1.41
CA ILE A 5 15.03 3.31 -2.10
C ILE A 5 14.90 3.84 -3.52
N PHE A 6 14.59 5.13 -3.65
CA PHE A 6 14.16 5.70 -4.92
C PHE A 6 15.28 5.66 -5.97
N ASP A 7 16.48 6.06 -5.59
CA ASP A 7 17.62 6.08 -6.52
C ASP A 7 18.07 4.63 -6.87
N ILE A 8 17.96 3.70 -5.91
CA ILE A 8 18.33 2.28 -6.08
C ILE A 8 17.46 1.61 -7.17
N VAL A 9 16.15 1.84 -7.15
CA VAL A 9 15.22 1.25 -8.14
C VAL A 9 15.00 2.14 -9.37
N GLY A 10 15.68 3.30 -9.43
CA GLY A 10 15.63 4.22 -10.56
C GLY A 10 14.30 4.96 -10.68
N CYS A 11 13.69 5.34 -9.56
CA CYS A 11 12.57 6.26 -9.54
C CYS A 11 13.01 7.65 -10.01
N ASP A 12 12.16 8.33 -10.79
CA ASP A 12 12.39 9.71 -11.19
C ASP A 12 11.92 10.73 -10.14
N GLN A 13 11.89 12.02 -10.47
CA GLN A 13 11.51 13.11 -9.57
C GLN A 13 10.00 13.17 -9.27
N ARG A 14 9.16 12.35 -9.92
CA ARG A 14 7.70 12.29 -9.69
C ARG A 14 7.36 11.41 -8.49
N ILE A 15 8.11 11.55 -7.41
CA ILE A 15 7.91 10.89 -6.12
C ILE A 15 8.52 11.77 -5.03
N GLY A 16 7.85 11.95 -3.90
CA GLY A 16 8.33 12.79 -2.80
C GLY A 16 7.23 13.22 -1.85
N PHE A 17 7.58 13.88 -0.76
CA PHE A 17 6.62 14.34 0.25
C PHE A 17 6.09 15.75 -0.01
N TRP A 18 6.79 16.54 -0.82
CA TRP A 18 6.47 17.93 -1.07
C TRP A 18 5.77 18.09 -2.41
N ARG A 19 4.53 18.61 -2.37
CA ARG A 19 3.72 18.87 -3.56
C ARG A 19 4.46 19.80 -4.53
N SER A 20 5.10 20.84 -4.00
CA SER A 20 5.87 21.83 -4.77
C SER A 20 6.96 21.22 -5.62
N ASP A 21 7.61 20.17 -5.12
CA ASP A 21 8.75 19.54 -5.79
C ASP A 21 8.24 18.62 -6.87
N VAL A 22 7.26 17.77 -6.54
CA VAL A 22 6.68 16.81 -7.49
C VAL A 22 5.95 17.51 -8.64
N SER A 23 5.27 18.63 -8.39
CA SER A 23 4.54 19.39 -9.42
C SER A 23 5.44 20.01 -10.48
N GLN A 24 6.75 20.15 -10.22
CA GLN A 24 7.71 20.64 -11.23
C GLN A 24 7.99 19.61 -12.33
N HIS A 25 7.62 18.34 -12.09
CA HIS A 25 7.98 17.21 -12.94
C HIS A 25 6.77 16.47 -13.53
N GLY A 26 5.56 16.96 -13.28
CA GLY A 26 4.32 16.44 -13.86
C GLY A 26 3.06 16.90 -13.13
N ASP A 27 1.92 16.56 -13.71
CA ASP A 27 0.62 16.87 -13.12
C ASP A 27 0.34 16.02 -11.88
N ILE A 28 -0.26 16.63 -10.87
CA ILE A 28 -0.71 15.95 -9.66
C ILE A 28 -2.21 15.76 -9.76
N VAL A 29 -2.64 14.49 -9.73
CA VAL A 29 -4.05 14.14 -9.74
C VAL A 29 -4.74 14.76 -8.52
N GLN A 30 -5.85 15.45 -8.76
CA GLN A 30 -6.65 16.06 -7.72
C GLN A 30 -7.40 14.99 -6.93
N ILE A 31 -7.47 15.16 -5.62
CA ILE A 31 -8.45 14.44 -4.81
C ILE A 31 -9.75 15.19 -4.95
N VAL A 32 -10.82 14.47 -5.27
CA VAL A 32 -12.16 15.05 -5.43
C VAL A 32 -13.14 14.39 -4.48
N THR A 33 -14.17 15.14 -4.09
CA THR A 33 -15.31 14.66 -3.32
C THR A 33 -16.61 15.03 -4.03
N ARG A 34 -17.69 14.31 -3.74
CA ARG A 34 -19.00 14.57 -4.33
C ARG A 34 -19.71 15.67 -3.54
N ALA A 35 -20.02 16.78 -4.21
CA ALA A 35 -20.84 17.85 -3.64
C ALA A 35 -22.31 17.40 -3.49
N LEU A 36 -23.10 18.14 -2.69
CA LEU A 36 -24.53 17.90 -2.56
C LEU A 36 -25.29 18.04 -3.89
N SER A 37 -24.79 18.87 -4.81
CA SER A 37 -25.29 18.98 -6.19
C SER A 37 -25.09 17.70 -7.00
N GLY A 38 -24.16 16.85 -6.58
CA GLY A 38 -23.73 15.65 -7.28
C GLY A 38 -22.47 15.81 -8.12
N ASP A 39 -21.96 17.04 -8.25
CA ASP A 39 -20.72 17.32 -8.97
C ASP A 39 -19.47 16.85 -8.20
N LEU A 40 -18.40 16.56 -8.94
CA LEU A 40 -17.08 16.32 -8.35
C LEU A 40 -16.39 17.67 -8.12
N VAL A 41 -16.02 17.94 -6.88
CA VAL A 41 -15.30 19.15 -6.48
C VAL A 41 -13.98 18.77 -5.82
N GLU A 42 -12.98 19.63 -5.93
CA GLU A 42 -11.69 19.39 -5.30
C GLU A 42 -11.85 19.24 -3.77
N TYR A 43 -11.22 18.20 -3.22
CA TYR A 43 -11.13 17.99 -1.79
C TYR A 43 -9.91 18.77 -1.26
N PRO A 44 -10.10 19.76 -0.38
CA PRO A 44 -9.00 20.59 0.09
C PRO A 44 -8.12 19.78 1.04
N LEU A 45 -6.94 19.40 0.57
CA LEU A 45 -5.92 18.79 1.44
C LEU A 45 -5.16 19.87 2.20
N PRO A 46 -4.99 19.74 3.53
CA PRO A 46 -4.11 20.63 4.26
C PRO A 46 -2.66 20.43 3.81
N GLU A 47 -1.94 21.54 3.70
CA GLU A 47 -0.50 21.51 3.45
C GLU A 47 0.19 20.76 4.59
N GLN A 48 1.05 19.79 4.21
CA GLN A 48 1.80 19.02 5.17
C GLN A 48 2.94 19.89 5.72
N LYS A 49 3.15 19.84 7.04
CA LYS A 49 4.24 20.59 7.71
C LYS A 49 5.52 19.77 7.87
N SER A 50 5.43 18.46 7.61
CA SER A 50 6.54 17.52 7.75
C SER A 50 6.28 16.30 6.86
N GLU A 51 7.32 15.52 6.63
CA GLU A 51 7.20 14.23 5.95
C GLU A 51 6.42 13.24 6.84
N ARG A 52 5.41 12.57 6.27
CA ARG A 52 4.56 11.60 6.98
C ARG A 52 4.56 10.27 6.24
N GLY A 53 5.27 9.27 6.76
CA GLY A 53 5.43 7.96 6.13
C GLY A 53 4.12 7.18 5.91
N GLY A 54 3.09 7.43 6.72
CA GLY A 54 1.81 6.71 6.63
C GLY A 54 0.84 7.20 5.55
N GLY A 55 1.13 8.30 4.84
CA GLY A 55 0.18 8.82 3.83
C GLY A 55 0.52 10.17 3.19
N GLY A 56 1.73 10.70 3.42
CA GLY A 56 2.16 11.98 2.85
C GLY A 56 2.95 11.86 1.55
N LEU A 57 3.18 10.65 1.05
CA LEU A 57 4.01 10.43 -0.14
C LEU A 57 3.19 10.63 -1.41
N PHE A 58 3.61 11.57 -2.25
CA PHE A 58 3.19 11.66 -3.65
C PHE A 58 4.05 10.70 -4.46
N CYS A 59 3.43 9.97 -5.38
CA CYS A 59 4.14 9.01 -6.22
C CYS A 59 3.41 8.80 -7.54
N SER A 60 4.12 8.82 -8.66
CA SER A 60 3.59 8.34 -9.93
C SER A 60 3.39 6.82 -9.89
N SER A 61 2.39 6.30 -10.62
CA SER A 61 2.15 4.86 -10.70
C SER A 61 3.38 4.09 -11.19
N ARG A 62 4.16 4.68 -12.11
CA ARG A 62 5.41 4.08 -12.61
C ARG A 62 6.43 3.88 -11.49
N ASN A 63 6.73 4.93 -10.71
CA ASN A 63 7.68 4.86 -9.61
C ASN A 63 7.21 3.88 -8.53
N TYR A 64 5.90 3.85 -8.24
CA TYR A 64 5.34 2.90 -7.28
C TYR A 64 5.50 1.45 -7.75
N ILE A 65 5.21 1.17 -9.02
CA ILE A 65 5.39 -0.17 -9.62
C ILE A 65 6.86 -0.58 -9.61
N GLN A 66 7.81 0.33 -9.87
CA GLN A 66 9.24 0.01 -9.80
C GLN A 66 9.66 -0.49 -8.41
N ILE A 67 9.14 0.12 -7.34
CA ILE A 67 9.40 -0.32 -5.97
C ILE A 67 8.79 -1.70 -5.72
N LEU A 68 7.53 -1.91 -6.11
CA LEU A 68 6.87 -3.22 -5.96
C LEU A 68 7.56 -4.33 -6.76
N GLN A 69 8.04 -4.01 -7.97
CA GLN A 69 8.79 -4.93 -8.81
C GLN A 69 10.08 -5.40 -8.14
N ASP A 70 10.84 -4.49 -7.53
CA ASP A 70 12.07 -4.85 -6.82
C ASP A 70 11.79 -5.86 -5.68
N LEU A 71 10.71 -5.65 -4.92
CA LEU A 71 10.34 -6.51 -3.78
C LEU A 71 9.91 -7.94 -4.16
N ILE A 72 9.53 -8.18 -5.41
CA ILE A 72 9.13 -9.51 -5.90
C ILE A 72 10.21 -10.19 -6.75
N LEU A 73 11.35 -9.53 -6.97
CA LEU A 73 12.47 -10.15 -7.67
C LEU A 73 13.15 -11.21 -6.80
N PRO A 74 13.72 -12.27 -7.39
CA PRO A 74 14.51 -13.26 -6.66
C PRO A 74 15.72 -12.64 -5.92
N GLU A 75 16.27 -11.57 -6.50
CA GLU A 75 17.38 -10.78 -5.95
C GLU A 75 16.96 -9.30 -5.93
N PRO A 76 16.21 -8.86 -4.90
CA PRO A 76 15.88 -7.44 -4.69
C PRO A 76 17.13 -6.59 -4.48
N LYS A 77 17.01 -5.30 -4.77
CA LYS A 77 18.08 -4.33 -4.52
C LYS A 77 17.91 -3.60 -3.20
N ILE A 78 16.67 -3.36 -2.76
CA ILE A 78 16.39 -2.53 -1.57
C ILE A 78 16.64 -3.31 -0.27
N LEU A 79 16.27 -4.59 -0.23
CA LEU A 79 16.34 -5.43 0.96
C LEU A 79 17.16 -6.69 0.68
N SER A 80 17.76 -7.29 1.71
CA SER A 80 18.30 -8.64 1.56
C SER A 80 17.17 -9.66 1.42
N LYS A 81 17.48 -10.85 0.87
CA LYS A 81 16.52 -11.95 0.78
C LYS A 81 15.95 -12.33 2.15
N ASP A 82 16.80 -12.46 3.16
CA ASP A 82 16.35 -12.77 4.53
C ASP A 82 15.38 -11.70 5.08
N SER A 83 15.60 -10.43 4.71
CA SER A 83 14.70 -9.34 5.10
C SER A 83 13.37 -9.38 4.33
N LEU A 84 13.38 -9.80 3.06
CA LEU A 84 12.14 -10.04 2.31
C LEU A 84 11.34 -11.20 2.92
N ASP A 85 12.01 -12.29 3.30
CA ASP A 85 11.34 -13.43 3.92
C ASP A 85 10.61 -12.98 5.21
N ILE A 86 11.22 -12.10 6.01
CA ILE A 86 10.59 -11.49 7.18
C ILE A 86 9.46 -10.52 6.77
N LEU A 87 9.67 -9.72 5.71
CA LEU A 87 8.70 -8.75 5.21
C LEU A 87 7.35 -9.42 4.87
N PHE A 88 7.39 -10.59 4.24
CA PHE A 88 6.23 -11.35 3.80
C PHE A 88 5.77 -12.45 4.79
N ALA A 89 6.43 -12.59 5.95
CA ALA A 89 6.02 -13.55 6.97
C ALA A 89 4.83 -13.05 7.80
N SER A 90 4.02 -14.00 8.30
CA SER A 90 2.97 -13.74 9.28
C SER A 90 3.56 -13.18 10.57
N GLN A 91 3.08 -12.02 11.02
CA GLN A 91 3.57 -11.35 12.23
C GLN A 91 2.80 -11.71 13.50
N PHE A 92 1.60 -12.30 13.36
CA PHE A 92 0.84 -12.80 14.49
C PHE A 92 0.80 -14.33 14.50
N GLU A 93 1.03 -14.91 15.68
CA GLU A 93 0.83 -16.34 15.92
C GLU A 93 -0.65 -16.73 15.77
N ASP A 94 -0.89 -17.94 15.27
CA ASP A 94 -2.23 -18.52 15.17
C ASP A 94 -2.31 -19.78 16.05
N PRO A 95 -3.13 -19.79 17.13
CA PRO A 95 -4.07 -18.74 17.54
C PRO A 95 -3.44 -17.64 18.41
N SER A 96 -3.96 -16.39 18.32
CA SER A 96 -3.64 -15.32 19.28
C SER A 96 -4.74 -14.25 19.38
N PRO A 97 -4.90 -13.57 20.54
CA PRO A 97 -5.92 -12.51 20.70
C PRO A 97 -5.75 -11.34 19.73
N ALA A 98 -4.50 -11.04 19.33
CA ALA A 98 -4.21 -9.97 18.38
C ALA A 98 -4.67 -10.35 16.97
N LEU A 99 -4.43 -11.60 16.55
CA LEU A 99 -4.90 -12.11 15.27
C LEU A 99 -6.43 -12.16 15.22
N ASP A 100 -7.09 -12.57 16.31
CA ASP A 100 -8.55 -12.58 16.39
C ASP A 100 -9.16 -11.18 16.21
N GLN A 101 -8.55 -10.16 16.83
CA GLN A 101 -8.99 -8.77 16.67
C GLN A 101 -8.73 -8.22 15.27
N LEU A 102 -7.59 -8.57 14.65
CA LEU A 102 -7.33 -8.22 13.25
C LEU A 102 -8.41 -8.80 12.34
N ARG A 103 -8.68 -10.11 12.47
CA ARG A 103 -9.68 -10.83 11.66
C ARG A 103 -11.08 -10.28 11.86
N ALA A 104 -11.44 -9.90 13.08
CA ALA A 104 -12.72 -9.23 13.37
C ALA A 104 -12.81 -7.84 12.70
N SER A 105 -11.68 -7.18 12.46
CA SER A 105 -11.60 -5.85 11.83
C SER A 105 -11.48 -5.89 10.31
N THR A 106 -11.26 -7.06 9.70
CA THR A 106 -11.11 -7.23 8.24
C THR A 106 -12.18 -6.52 7.40
N PRO A 107 -13.48 -6.53 7.76
CA PRO A 107 -14.49 -5.78 6.99
C PRO A 107 -14.20 -4.28 6.87
N MET A 108 -13.57 -3.67 7.88
CA MET A 108 -13.22 -2.24 7.89
C MET A 108 -12.12 -1.89 6.87
N PHE A 109 -11.22 -2.84 6.59
CA PHE A 109 -10.08 -2.62 5.71
C PHE A 109 -10.33 -3.05 4.26
N SER A 110 -11.44 -3.76 4.00
CA SER A 110 -11.82 -4.31 2.69
C SER A 110 -11.75 -3.28 1.54
N ALA A 111 -12.18 -2.04 1.79
CA ALA A 111 -12.12 -0.95 0.82
C ALA A 111 -10.68 -0.53 0.45
N MET A 112 -9.71 -0.74 1.35
CA MET A 112 -8.30 -0.39 1.14
C MET A 112 -7.48 -1.57 0.59
N THR A 113 -7.83 -2.79 0.95
CA THR A 113 -7.04 -3.99 0.61
C THR A 113 -7.50 -4.67 -0.68
N GLY A 114 -8.64 -4.25 -1.22
CA GLY A 114 -9.12 -4.65 -2.54
C GLY A 114 -9.83 -6.01 -2.59
N PRO A 115 -10.32 -6.40 -3.78
CA PRO A 115 -11.25 -7.52 -3.94
C PRO A 115 -10.68 -8.88 -3.52
N LEU A 116 -9.36 -9.08 -3.68
CA LEU A 116 -8.69 -10.33 -3.29
C LEU A 116 -8.93 -10.62 -1.80
N THR A 117 -8.57 -9.67 -0.93
CA THR A 117 -8.78 -9.83 0.53
C THR A 117 -10.25 -9.79 0.93
N ALA A 118 -11.10 -9.06 0.20
CA ALA A 118 -12.53 -8.98 0.50
C ALA A 118 -13.27 -10.31 0.22
N SER A 119 -12.74 -11.14 -0.68
CA SER A 119 -13.29 -12.45 -1.02
C SER A 119 -12.91 -13.57 -0.03
N LEU A 120 -11.95 -13.31 0.87
CA LEU A 120 -11.47 -14.32 1.81
C LEU A 120 -12.29 -14.32 3.10
N PRO A 121 -12.53 -15.50 3.71
CA PRO A 121 -13.01 -15.56 5.08
C PRO A 121 -11.99 -14.90 6.03
N PRO A 122 -12.42 -14.32 7.17
CA PRO A 122 -11.50 -13.72 8.13
C PRO A 122 -10.34 -14.63 8.55
N SER A 123 -10.58 -15.93 8.70
CA SER A 123 -9.56 -16.94 9.02
C SER A 123 -8.43 -17.02 7.99
N GLY A 124 -8.69 -16.66 6.74
CA GLY A 124 -7.73 -16.67 5.62
C GLY A 124 -6.73 -15.50 5.61
N THR A 125 -6.72 -14.68 6.67
CA THR A 125 -5.88 -13.46 6.74
C THR A 125 -4.99 -13.42 7.98
N ASN A 126 -3.82 -12.80 7.82
CA ASN A 126 -2.89 -12.36 8.87
C ASN A 126 -2.33 -10.97 8.46
N HIS A 127 -1.33 -10.45 9.16
CA HIS A 127 -0.64 -9.22 8.82
C HIS A 127 0.85 -9.52 8.58
N ALA A 128 1.41 -8.96 7.51
CA ALA A 128 2.84 -8.96 7.18
C ALA A 128 3.46 -7.59 7.54
N LEU A 129 4.76 -7.36 7.36
CA LEU A 129 5.36 -6.05 7.63
C LEU A 129 5.09 -5.05 6.49
N GLY A 130 3.82 -4.77 6.22
CA GLY A 130 3.41 -3.83 5.17
C GLY A 130 1.93 -3.86 4.81
N GLY A 131 1.19 -4.88 5.24
CA GLY A 131 -0.24 -4.98 4.96
C GLY A 131 -0.84 -6.33 5.34
N ILE A 132 -2.04 -6.60 4.82
CA ILE A 132 -2.73 -7.87 5.02
C ILE A 132 -2.04 -8.96 4.22
N LEU A 133 -1.74 -10.07 4.89
CA LEU A 133 -1.16 -11.28 4.31
C LEU A 133 -2.25 -12.31 4.07
N VAL A 134 -2.33 -12.79 2.83
CA VAL A 134 -3.24 -13.86 2.43
C VAL A 134 -2.66 -15.21 2.84
N MET A 135 -3.38 -15.97 3.66
CA MET A 135 -2.90 -17.23 4.23
C MET A 135 -3.39 -18.47 3.47
N GLU A 136 -4.27 -18.30 2.49
CA GLU A 136 -4.85 -19.38 1.69
C GLU A 136 -5.00 -19.01 0.21
N ASN A 137 -5.19 -20.02 -0.63
CA ASN A 137 -5.49 -19.79 -2.04
C ASN A 137 -6.97 -19.43 -2.17
N SER A 138 -7.25 -18.44 -3.02
CA SER A 138 -8.61 -18.00 -3.33
C SER A 138 -9.13 -18.71 -4.58
N GLU A 139 -10.42 -18.50 -4.89
CA GLU A 139 -11.01 -18.95 -6.15
C GLU A 139 -10.35 -18.30 -7.39
N LEU A 140 -9.59 -17.22 -7.19
CA LEU A 140 -8.85 -16.51 -8.24
C LEU A 140 -7.49 -17.15 -8.57
N GLY A 141 -7.03 -18.14 -7.78
CA GLY A 141 -5.79 -18.90 -8.04
C GLY A 141 -4.86 -19.04 -6.83
N GLU A 142 -3.57 -19.27 -7.11
CA GLU A 142 -2.51 -19.37 -6.09
C GLU A 142 -2.20 -17.99 -5.51
N THR A 143 -2.88 -17.64 -4.41
CA THR A 143 -2.79 -16.31 -3.78
C THR A 143 -2.18 -16.33 -2.39
N ARG A 144 -1.95 -17.51 -1.81
CA ARG A 144 -1.28 -17.64 -0.51
C ARG A 144 0.09 -16.97 -0.54
N GLY A 145 0.40 -16.19 0.48
CA GLY A 145 1.64 -15.42 0.59
C GLY A 145 1.57 -14.02 -0.06
N THR A 146 0.46 -13.67 -0.72
CA THR A 146 0.27 -12.33 -1.27
C THR A 146 0.03 -11.32 -0.14
N MET A 147 0.76 -10.20 -0.16
CA MET A 147 0.53 -9.05 0.71
C MET A 147 -0.26 -7.97 -0.05
N ALA A 148 -1.29 -7.42 0.59
CA ALA A 148 -2.13 -6.36 0.00
C ALA A 148 -2.38 -5.22 1.00
N TRP A 149 -2.31 -4.00 0.48
CA TRP A 149 -2.71 -2.77 1.16
C TRP A 149 -3.01 -1.68 0.14
N GLY A 150 -3.66 -0.60 0.57
CA GLY A 150 -3.99 0.53 -0.30
C GLY A 150 -4.07 1.85 0.45
N GLY A 151 -4.10 2.94 -0.32
CA GLY A 151 -4.25 4.29 0.19
C GLY A 151 -5.72 4.70 0.31
N ALA A 152 -6.03 5.55 1.29
CA ALA A 152 -7.39 5.96 1.66
C ALA A 152 -8.20 6.69 0.56
N TYR A 153 -7.56 7.14 -0.52
CA TYR A 153 -8.16 8.03 -1.52
C TYR A 153 -8.47 7.35 -2.86
N SER A 154 -8.68 6.04 -2.86
CA SER A 154 -9.26 5.34 -4.01
C SER A 154 -10.75 5.14 -3.77
N PRO A 155 -11.65 6.01 -4.28
CA PRO A 155 -13.07 5.68 -4.34
C PRO A 155 -13.27 4.62 -5.44
N LEU A 156 -13.69 3.42 -5.04
CA LEU A 156 -14.52 2.59 -5.92
C LEU A 156 -15.97 3.07 -5.78
#